data_AF-A0A3D4YJA4-F1
#
_entry.id   AF-A0A3D4YJA4-F1
#
_cell.length_a   1.000
_cell.length_b   1.000
_cell.length_c   1.000
_cell.angle_alpha   90.00
_cell.angle_beta   90.00
_cell.angle_gamma   90.00
#
_symmetry.space_group_name_H-M   'P 1'
#
loop_
_entity.id
_entity.type
_entity.pdbx_description
1 polymer ?
#
loop_
_entity_poly.entity_id
_entity_poly.type
_entity_poly.pdbx_seq_one_letter_code
_entity_poly.pdbx_strand_id
1 'polypeptide(L)'
;MIRGSTLVLIAGIFALRAQAQTPTTASPPSNPRTPTPIPAVVAPMPAAQTSVPTIVLDSFDSVTQWTATPADGVEISVHSEENGAHGKAMRVDFDFHGHGGYGVIHRAFNLALPPNYEFSFAIKGDAPTNTLEFKLIDSTGNNVWWSNNPNFVFPKDWTTITRKKRQISFAWGPTNDKDLKLFAAIELAITAGSGGKGSIWLDDLVVTPIEPDTRFYPAPSMSASSQAQGYDVYRATDADLTTGWRSAPLRVTPTPAATATTVPGSVPPGAETIDMDFQRRREFSGLVIGWEPGRRANSYEVQGSPDKQSWRTLYTVNRSSATPIVPPASKKASVTASPLFRDYLYLPESDARYLRIVLISPENKAGYGIRDISVKPIDWAPTENDFFFALAKDAPRGSYPRYLSSEQSYWTVIGVDRDSAEALINEEGMIEVGRGQFSIEPFLYIDGKLVTWNDASTSVASNPEALPLPQVVWSTKDLDLTISAFAAGPVDSSVLYARYRITNNSRTYKKLTL
;
A
#
# COMPACT_ATOMS: atom_id res chain seq x y z
N MET A 1 -43.79 -28.72 22.62
CA MET A 1 -44.70 -28.49 21.49
C MET A 1 -43.89 -27.78 20.41
N ILE A 2 -43.63 -28.48 19.31
CA ILE A 2 -42.78 -28.03 18.20
C ILE A 2 -43.55 -27.00 17.36
N ARG A 3 -42.87 -25.93 16.91
CA ARG A 3 -43.05 -25.16 15.65
C ARG A 3 -42.33 -23.82 15.82
N GLY A 4 -41.51 -23.31 14.91
CA GLY A 4 -41.14 -23.71 13.55
C GLY A 4 -40.56 -22.46 12.89
N SER A 5 -39.28 -22.49 12.53
CA SER A 5 -38.59 -21.37 11.86
C SER A 5 -38.94 -21.38 10.37
N THR A 6 -39.38 -20.25 9.84
CA THR A 6 -39.61 -20.08 8.39
C THR A 6 -38.47 -19.26 7.79
N LEU A 7 -37.66 -19.91 6.97
CA LEU A 7 -36.67 -19.30 6.08
C LEU A 7 -37.34 -19.10 4.72
N VAL A 8 -37.35 -17.88 4.19
CA VAL A 8 -37.87 -17.59 2.84
C VAL A 8 -36.70 -17.25 1.93
N LEU A 9 -36.41 -18.16 1.01
CA LEU A 9 -35.52 -17.98 -0.14
C LEU A 9 -36.41 -17.69 -1.36
N ILE A 10 -36.18 -16.60 -2.08
CA ILE A 10 -36.85 -16.33 -3.36
C ILE A 10 -35.76 -16.19 -4.44
N ALA A 11 -35.74 -17.17 -5.35
CA ALA A 11 -35.05 -17.12 -6.62
C ALA A 11 -36.10 -16.86 -7.73
N GLY A 12 -35.80 -15.95 -8.65
CA GLY A 12 -36.67 -15.62 -9.78
C GLY A 12 -35.87 -15.44 -11.07
N ILE A 13 -36.14 -16.32 -12.03
CA ILE A 13 -35.56 -16.33 -13.38
C ILE A 13 -36.44 -15.49 -14.33
N PHE A 14 -35.79 -14.71 -15.19
CA PHE A 14 -36.39 -13.81 -16.17
C PHE A 14 -37.00 -14.54 -17.38
N ALA A 15 -38.09 -13.99 -17.92
CA ALA A 15 -38.54 -14.25 -19.28
C ALA A 15 -38.66 -12.91 -20.04
N LEU A 16 -37.83 -12.76 -21.07
CA LEU A 16 -37.74 -11.59 -21.94
C LEU A 16 -38.62 -11.81 -23.18
N ARG A 17 -39.45 -10.83 -23.56
CA ARG A 17 -39.92 -10.65 -24.94
C ARG A 17 -39.93 -9.16 -25.26
N ALA A 18 -39.07 -8.75 -26.19
CA ALA A 18 -39.15 -7.49 -26.90
C ALA A 18 -39.09 -7.79 -28.40
N GLN A 19 -39.91 -7.10 -29.18
CA GLN A 19 -39.97 -7.26 -30.64
C GLN A 19 -39.71 -5.89 -31.30
N ALA A 20 -38.70 -5.91 -32.18
CA ALA A 20 -38.33 -5.10 -33.37
C ALA A 20 -38.93 -3.69 -33.54
N GLN A 21 -38.12 -2.61 -33.68
CA GLN A 21 -37.46 -2.09 -34.92
C GLN A 21 -38.47 -1.66 -36.01
N THR A 22 -38.39 -0.53 -36.73
CA THR A 22 -37.26 0.09 -37.49
C THR A 22 -37.66 1.53 -37.99
N PRO A 23 -36.96 2.27 -38.90
CA PRO A 23 -36.36 3.59 -38.62
C PRO A 23 -36.73 4.75 -39.60
N THR A 24 -35.84 5.74 -39.72
CA THR A 24 -35.63 6.78 -40.78
C THR A 24 -36.58 8.00 -40.74
N THR A 25 -36.19 9.25 -41.02
CA THR A 25 -35.08 9.93 -41.76
C THR A 25 -35.24 11.43 -41.37
N ALA A 26 -34.24 12.32 -41.28
CA ALA A 26 -33.49 12.93 -42.36
C ALA A 26 -32.64 14.09 -41.75
N SER A 27 -31.51 14.41 -42.38
CA SER A 27 -30.82 15.71 -42.30
C SER A 27 -30.95 16.39 -43.68
N PRO A 28 -30.30 17.54 -44.01
CA PRO A 28 -29.65 18.63 -43.24
C PRO A 28 -30.13 20.00 -43.84
N PRO A 29 -29.33 21.07 -44.09
CA PRO A 29 -28.16 21.68 -43.44
C PRO A 29 -28.36 23.20 -43.17
N SER A 30 -27.42 23.85 -42.48
CA SER A 30 -26.83 25.16 -42.90
C SER A 30 -25.76 25.67 -41.92
N ASN A 31 -24.56 25.90 -42.47
CA ASN A 31 -23.54 26.85 -41.97
C ASN A 31 -23.73 28.17 -42.75
N PRO A 32 -23.15 29.36 -42.40
CA PRO A 32 -21.82 29.53 -41.77
C PRO A 32 -21.65 30.78 -40.84
N ARG A 33 -20.47 30.93 -40.21
CA ARG A 33 -19.56 32.09 -40.37
C ARG A 33 -18.33 32.03 -39.43
N THR A 34 -17.19 32.40 -39.98
CA THR A 34 -15.85 32.52 -39.40
C THR A 34 -15.63 33.88 -38.71
N PRO A 35 -14.83 33.96 -37.64
CA PRO A 35 -14.06 35.16 -37.33
C PRO A 35 -12.54 34.95 -37.23
N THR A 36 -11.86 36.09 -37.34
CA THR A 36 -10.45 36.48 -37.57
C THR A 36 -9.42 35.96 -36.54
N PRO A 37 -8.11 35.81 -36.89
CA PRO A 37 -7.10 35.17 -36.03
C PRO A 37 -6.52 36.09 -34.93
N ILE A 38 -6.27 35.50 -33.75
CA ILE A 38 -5.61 36.08 -32.57
C ILE A 38 -4.08 35.83 -32.69
N PRO A 39 -3.20 36.74 -32.21
CA PRO A 39 -1.74 36.56 -32.31
C PRO A 39 -1.28 35.29 -31.59
N ALA A 40 -0.39 34.53 -32.22
CA ALA A 40 0.20 33.34 -31.63
C ALA A 40 1.04 33.70 -30.40
N VAL A 41 0.57 33.30 -29.22
CA VAL A 41 1.43 33.14 -28.05
C VAL A 41 2.35 31.96 -28.36
N VAL A 42 3.62 32.25 -28.59
CA VAL A 42 4.66 31.22 -28.69
C VAL A 42 4.69 30.52 -27.34
N ALA A 43 4.21 29.28 -27.30
CA ALA A 43 4.34 28.42 -26.13
C ALA A 43 5.83 28.32 -25.75
N PRO A 44 6.20 28.44 -24.47
CA PRO A 44 7.57 28.18 -24.06
C PRO A 44 7.93 26.77 -24.52
N MET A 45 9.02 26.64 -25.28
CA MET A 45 9.59 25.33 -25.62
C MET A 45 9.81 24.57 -24.31
N PRO A 46 9.48 23.27 -24.25
CA PRO A 46 9.86 22.46 -23.10
C PRO A 46 11.38 22.50 -23.00
N ALA A 47 11.89 22.95 -21.86
CA ALA A 47 13.30 22.82 -21.54
C ALA A 47 13.66 21.34 -21.68
N ALA A 48 14.58 21.02 -22.58
CA ALA A 48 15.15 19.69 -22.67
C ALA A 48 15.74 19.34 -21.30
N GLN A 49 15.22 18.29 -20.66
CA GLN A 49 15.80 17.75 -19.44
C GLN A 49 17.23 17.30 -19.77
N THR A 50 18.22 18.08 -19.36
CA THR A 50 19.60 17.65 -19.32
C THR A 50 19.74 16.67 -18.15
N SER A 51 19.37 15.42 -18.38
CA SER A 51 19.67 14.34 -17.44
C SER A 51 21.20 14.19 -17.40
N VAL A 52 21.79 14.43 -16.23
CA VAL A 52 23.20 14.11 -16.00
C VAL A 52 23.37 12.59 -16.21
N PRO A 53 24.40 12.13 -16.94
CA PRO A 53 24.52 10.72 -17.28
C PRO A 53 24.64 9.83 -16.04
N THR A 54 24.01 8.65 -16.10
CA THR A 54 24.24 7.56 -15.15
C THR A 54 25.73 7.19 -15.12
N ILE A 55 26.26 7.03 -13.91
CA ILE A 55 27.66 6.66 -13.68
C ILE A 55 27.70 5.16 -13.39
N VAL A 56 28.38 4.41 -14.26
CA VAL A 56 28.64 2.98 -14.03
C VAL A 56 29.74 2.83 -13.00
N LEU A 57 29.44 2.13 -11.90
CA LEU A 57 30.38 1.84 -10.83
C LEU A 57 31.03 0.47 -11.02
N ASP A 58 30.24 -0.52 -11.43
CA ASP A 58 30.72 -1.86 -11.79
C ASP A 58 29.73 -2.58 -12.71
N SER A 59 30.21 -3.17 -13.81
CA SER A 59 29.44 -4.15 -14.60
C SER A 59 29.63 -5.58 -14.07
N PHE A 60 30.53 -5.80 -13.10
CA PHE A 60 30.90 -7.11 -12.57
C PHE A 60 31.49 -8.11 -13.59
N ASP A 61 31.94 -7.61 -14.75
CA ASP A 61 32.72 -8.41 -15.72
C ASP A 61 34.05 -8.92 -15.12
N SER A 62 34.52 -8.29 -14.04
CA SER A 62 35.60 -8.76 -13.20
C SER A 62 35.28 -8.58 -11.72
N VAL A 63 35.48 -9.62 -10.92
CA VAL A 63 35.27 -9.59 -9.46
C VAL A 63 36.55 -9.32 -8.68
N THR A 64 37.68 -9.07 -9.35
CA THR A 64 39.03 -8.99 -8.75
C THR A 64 39.21 -7.83 -7.76
N GLN A 65 38.37 -6.79 -7.85
CA GLN A 65 38.41 -5.65 -6.94
C GLN A 65 37.47 -5.79 -5.75
N TRP A 66 36.75 -6.91 -5.65
CA TRP A 66 35.85 -7.21 -4.55
C TRP A 66 36.51 -8.19 -3.58
N THR A 67 36.39 -7.89 -2.31
CA THR A 67 36.84 -8.75 -1.21
C THR A 67 35.64 -9.26 -0.44
N ALA A 68 35.69 -10.51 0.02
CA ALA A 68 34.66 -11.09 0.86
C ALA A 68 35.15 -11.17 2.31
N THR A 69 34.31 -10.79 3.28
CA THR A 69 34.64 -10.80 4.71
C THR A 69 33.47 -11.40 5.48
N PRO A 70 33.60 -12.63 6.00
CA PRO A 70 32.58 -13.25 6.84
C PRO A 70 32.67 -12.77 8.29
N ALA A 71 31.57 -12.88 9.01
CA ALA A 71 31.56 -12.97 10.47
C ALA A 71 32.08 -14.33 10.95
N ASP A 72 32.44 -14.44 12.23
CA ASP A 72 32.86 -15.71 12.82
C ASP A 72 31.79 -16.80 12.63
N GLY A 73 32.21 -17.94 12.07
CA GLY A 73 31.32 -19.07 11.80
C GLY A 73 30.50 -18.97 10.50
N VAL A 74 30.72 -17.94 9.67
CA VAL A 74 30.09 -17.78 8.36
C VAL A 74 31.11 -18.04 7.24
N GLU A 75 30.65 -18.64 6.15
CA GLU A 75 31.42 -18.71 4.90
C GLU A 75 30.85 -17.74 3.87
N ILE A 76 31.72 -17.03 3.15
CA ILE A 76 31.34 -16.20 2.00
C ILE A 76 32.46 -16.20 0.95
N SER A 77 32.10 -16.25 -0.32
CA SER A 77 33.06 -16.19 -1.44
C SER A 77 32.47 -15.50 -2.66
N VAL A 78 33.33 -14.88 -3.48
CA VAL A 78 32.97 -14.18 -4.71
C VAL A 78 33.58 -14.90 -5.91
N HIS A 79 32.77 -15.08 -6.96
CA HIS A 79 33.15 -15.77 -8.20
C HIS A 79 32.66 -14.98 -9.41
N SER A 80 33.35 -15.11 -10.54
CA SER A 80 32.85 -14.62 -11.82
C SER A 80 31.90 -15.65 -12.43
N GLU A 81 30.77 -15.20 -12.96
CA GLU A 81 29.74 -16.01 -13.60
C GLU A 81 29.53 -15.56 -15.05
N GLU A 82 29.57 -16.48 -16.00
CA GLU A 82 29.51 -16.13 -17.44
C GLU A 82 28.13 -15.65 -17.91
N ASN A 83 27.06 -16.01 -17.19
CA ASN A 83 25.68 -15.68 -17.55
C ASN A 83 25.12 -14.56 -16.66
N GLY A 84 25.61 -13.34 -16.89
CA GLY A 84 25.10 -12.13 -16.25
C GLY A 84 23.74 -11.67 -16.80
N ALA A 85 23.23 -10.58 -16.24
CA ALA A 85 22.15 -9.82 -16.87
C ALA A 85 22.67 -9.14 -18.15
N HIS A 86 23.88 -8.59 -18.08
CA HIS A 86 24.62 -8.05 -19.22
C HIS A 86 26.09 -8.46 -19.15
N GLY A 87 26.54 -9.35 -20.05
CA GLY A 87 27.91 -9.85 -20.00
C GLY A 87 28.09 -10.86 -18.87
N LYS A 88 29.16 -10.73 -18.08
CA LYS A 88 29.37 -11.57 -16.89
C LYS A 88 28.81 -10.90 -15.65
N ALA A 89 28.59 -11.68 -14.61
CA ALA A 89 28.15 -11.20 -13.31
C ALA A 89 29.06 -11.67 -12.17
N MET A 90 28.86 -11.09 -10.99
CA MET A 90 29.40 -11.63 -9.76
C MET A 90 28.43 -12.64 -9.16
N ARG A 91 28.91 -13.84 -8.84
CA ARG A 91 28.24 -14.77 -7.92
C ARG A 91 28.82 -14.64 -6.52
N VAL A 92 27.96 -14.53 -5.52
CA VAL A 92 28.33 -14.55 -4.10
C VAL A 92 27.70 -15.80 -3.48
N ASP A 93 28.53 -16.71 -3.00
CA ASP A 93 28.10 -17.90 -2.27
C ASP A 93 28.28 -17.66 -0.77
N PHE A 94 27.27 -18.03 0.04
CA PHE A 94 27.34 -17.90 1.49
C PHE A 94 26.74 -19.12 2.22
N ASP A 95 27.25 -19.42 3.41
CA ASP A 95 26.71 -20.41 4.34
C ASP A 95 26.81 -19.91 5.78
N PHE A 96 25.67 -19.82 6.47
CA PHE A 96 25.60 -19.42 7.89
C PHE A 96 25.77 -20.60 8.86
N HIS A 97 25.87 -21.85 8.38
CA HIS A 97 26.04 -23.06 9.18
C HIS A 97 25.00 -23.25 10.29
N GLY A 98 23.79 -22.70 10.11
CA GLY A 98 22.71 -22.78 11.10
C GLY A 98 22.83 -21.80 12.28
N HIS A 99 23.73 -20.82 12.19
CA HIS A 99 23.91 -19.76 13.18
C HIS A 99 23.48 -18.39 12.64
N GLY A 100 23.42 -17.40 13.53
CA GLY A 100 23.34 -16.00 13.11
C GLY A 100 24.69 -15.50 12.60
N GLY A 101 24.71 -14.37 11.91
CA GLY A 101 25.94 -13.76 11.40
C GLY A 101 25.71 -12.96 10.14
N TYR A 102 26.80 -12.52 9.51
CA TYR A 102 26.76 -11.79 8.25
C TYR A 102 27.92 -12.21 7.33
N GLY A 103 27.71 -12.09 6.04
CA GLY A 103 28.76 -12.12 5.03
C GLY A 103 28.75 -10.81 4.26
N VAL A 104 29.91 -10.16 4.14
CA VAL A 104 30.06 -8.86 3.45
C VAL A 104 30.93 -9.02 2.22
N ILE A 105 30.52 -8.41 1.12
CA ILE A 105 31.41 -8.11 0.00
C ILE A 105 31.71 -6.61 -0.01
N HIS A 106 32.96 -6.26 -0.28
CA HIS A 106 33.48 -4.91 -0.15
C HIS A 106 34.28 -4.52 -1.40
N ARG A 107 34.10 -3.29 -1.88
CA ARG A 107 34.97 -2.67 -2.88
C ARG A 107 35.21 -1.20 -2.56
N ALA A 108 36.47 -0.78 -2.69
CA ALA A 108 36.88 0.61 -2.55
C ALA A 108 36.49 1.44 -3.77
N PHE A 109 36.05 2.67 -3.52
CA PHE A 109 35.66 3.68 -4.50
C PHE A 109 36.25 5.04 -4.11
N ASN A 110 36.07 6.03 -4.97
CA ASN A 110 36.30 7.43 -4.63
C ASN A 110 35.40 8.30 -5.51
N LEU A 111 34.16 8.50 -5.06
CA LEU A 111 33.15 9.19 -5.86
C LEU A 111 32.40 10.24 -5.04
N ALA A 112 32.39 11.47 -5.56
CA ALA A 112 31.52 12.53 -5.07
C ALA A 112 30.08 12.26 -5.50
N LEU A 113 29.16 12.29 -4.54
CA LEU A 113 27.75 12.07 -4.79
C LEU A 113 27.10 13.35 -5.34
N PRO A 114 26.18 13.23 -6.31
CA PRO A 114 25.31 14.33 -6.70
C PRO A 114 24.45 14.81 -5.53
N PRO A 115 23.83 16.00 -5.60
CA PRO A 115 22.94 16.49 -4.55
C PRO A 115 21.79 15.53 -4.21
N ASN A 116 21.25 14.86 -5.23
CA ASN A 116 20.29 13.76 -5.10
C ASN A 116 20.63 12.65 -6.10
N TYR A 117 20.43 11.40 -5.71
CA TYR A 117 20.87 10.25 -6.48
C TYR A 117 20.05 9.00 -6.15
N GLU A 118 20.14 8.03 -7.05
CA GLU A 118 19.76 6.65 -6.80
C GLU A 118 20.86 5.69 -7.23
N PHE A 119 21.18 4.74 -6.36
CA PHE A 119 21.97 3.58 -6.72
C PHE A 119 21.04 2.51 -7.27
N SER A 120 21.49 1.77 -8.27
CA SER A 120 20.81 0.55 -8.69
C SER A 120 21.79 -0.55 -9.04
N PHE A 121 21.35 -1.79 -8.87
CA PHE A 121 22.05 -3.00 -9.27
C PHE A 121 21.03 -4.09 -9.60
N ALA A 122 21.33 -4.95 -10.56
CA ALA A 122 20.55 -6.15 -10.83
C ALA A 122 20.93 -7.24 -9.83
N ILE A 123 19.92 -7.98 -9.34
CA ILE A 123 20.11 -9.12 -8.45
C ILE A 123 19.19 -10.28 -8.85
N LYS A 124 19.69 -11.50 -8.69
CA LYS A 124 18.88 -12.72 -8.56
C LYS A 124 19.50 -13.63 -7.51
N GLY A 125 18.77 -14.60 -6.99
CA GLY A 125 19.32 -15.50 -5.98
C GLY A 125 18.59 -16.83 -5.81
N ASP A 126 19.37 -17.84 -5.46
CA ASP A 126 18.90 -19.11 -4.93
C ASP A 126 19.34 -19.20 -3.47
N ALA A 127 18.57 -18.53 -2.61
CA ALA A 127 18.89 -18.33 -1.22
C ALA A 127 17.60 -18.23 -0.37
N PRO A 128 17.63 -18.66 0.90
CA PRO A 128 16.57 -18.38 1.87
C PRO A 128 16.40 -16.87 2.11
N THR A 129 15.25 -16.50 2.68
CA THR A 129 14.95 -15.13 3.09
C THR A 129 15.94 -14.65 4.14
N ASN A 130 16.75 -13.65 3.79
CA ASN A 130 17.73 -13.06 4.69
C ASN A 130 17.67 -11.53 4.60
N THR A 131 18.45 -10.84 5.41
CA THR A 131 18.55 -9.39 5.34
C THR A 131 19.58 -9.00 4.29
N LEU A 132 19.21 -8.11 3.37
CA LEU A 132 20.14 -7.50 2.40
C LEU A 132 20.46 -6.08 2.85
N GLU A 133 21.74 -5.76 3.01
CA GLU A 133 22.21 -4.44 3.39
C GLU A 133 23.06 -3.84 2.27
N PHE A 134 22.79 -2.59 1.89
CA PHE A 134 23.65 -1.80 1.02
C PHE A 134 24.27 -0.67 1.85
N LYS A 135 25.60 -0.62 1.91
CA LYS A 135 26.34 0.33 2.75
C LYS A 135 27.25 1.22 1.91
N LEU A 136 27.34 2.47 2.33
CA LEU A 136 28.31 3.45 1.87
C LEU A 136 29.21 3.82 3.04
N ILE A 137 30.52 3.80 2.81
CA ILE A 137 31.53 4.11 3.82
C ILE A 137 32.25 5.39 3.39
N ASP A 138 32.48 6.31 4.33
CA ASP A 138 33.25 7.52 4.04
C ASP A 138 34.75 7.25 3.90
N SER A 139 35.51 8.29 3.54
CA SER A 139 36.97 8.22 3.39
C SER A 139 37.73 7.92 4.68
N THR A 140 37.08 8.00 5.85
CA THR A 140 37.72 7.66 7.13
C THR A 140 37.61 6.18 7.46
N GLY A 141 36.67 5.46 6.84
CA GLY A 141 36.35 4.08 7.17
C GLY A 141 35.51 3.91 8.45
N ASN A 142 35.26 4.99 9.21
CA ASN A 142 34.62 4.92 10.53
C ASN A 142 33.14 5.30 10.52
N ASN A 143 32.65 5.90 9.43
CA ASN A 143 31.27 6.33 9.30
C ASN A 143 30.58 5.52 8.21
N VAL A 144 29.41 4.97 8.54
CA VAL A 144 28.63 4.09 7.67
C VAL A 144 27.22 4.65 7.49
N TRP A 145 26.78 4.66 6.24
CA TRP A 145 25.38 4.88 5.86
C TRP A 145 24.87 3.60 5.24
N TRP A 146 23.61 3.26 5.48
CA TRP A 146 23.04 2.02 4.99
C TRP A 146 21.60 2.15 4.53
N SER A 147 21.23 1.29 3.59
CA SER A 147 19.86 0.84 3.39
C SER A 147 19.78 -0.59 3.90
N ASN A 148 18.95 -0.81 4.91
CA ASN A 148 18.74 -2.13 5.51
C ASN A 148 17.38 -2.68 5.06
N ASN A 149 17.38 -3.86 4.43
CA ASN A 149 16.20 -4.53 3.92
C ASN A 149 16.02 -5.88 4.62
N PRO A 150 15.40 -5.91 5.82
CA PRO A 150 15.11 -7.15 6.51
C PRO A 150 14.09 -7.99 5.74
N ASN A 151 14.14 -9.31 5.95
CA ASN A 151 13.24 -10.27 5.31
C ASN A 151 13.24 -10.16 3.77
N PHE A 152 14.40 -9.88 3.18
CA PHE A 152 14.54 -9.78 1.73
C PHE A 152 14.42 -11.17 1.08
N VAL A 153 13.42 -11.30 0.22
CA VAL A 153 13.23 -12.50 -0.61
C VAL A 153 14.01 -12.30 -1.90
N PHE A 154 15.06 -13.09 -2.10
CA PHE A 154 15.87 -12.99 -3.32
C PHE A 154 15.05 -13.42 -4.55
N PRO A 155 14.94 -12.57 -5.58
CA PRO A 155 14.18 -12.89 -6.77
C PRO A 155 14.87 -14.00 -7.57
N LYS A 156 14.09 -14.91 -8.15
CA LYS A 156 14.63 -16.00 -8.98
C LYS A 156 15.13 -15.50 -10.34
N ASP A 157 14.44 -14.52 -10.90
CA ASP A 157 14.82 -13.84 -12.14
C ASP A 157 15.56 -12.53 -11.85
N TRP A 158 16.41 -12.10 -12.79
CA TRP A 158 17.11 -10.83 -12.71
C TRP A 158 16.14 -9.68 -12.47
N THR A 159 16.33 -8.99 -11.35
CA THR A 159 15.50 -7.85 -10.95
C THR A 159 16.41 -6.70 -10.55
N THR A 160 16.15 -5.50 -11.08
CA THR A 160 16.85 -4.29 -10.66
C THR A 160 16.34 -3.80 -9.32
N ILE A 161 17.24 -3.69 -8.35
CA ILE A 161 17.00 -3.06 -7.06
C ILE A 161 17.50 -1.63 -7.11
N THR A 162 16.71 -0.69 -6.59
CA THR A 162 17.07 0.73 -6.51
C THR A 162 17.11 1.19 -5.05
N ARG A 163 18.13 1.99 -4.71
CA ARG A 163 18.33 2.64 -3.40
C ARG A 163 18.55 4.13 -3.58
N LYS A 164 17.52 4.91 -3.25
CA LYS A 164 17.55 6.37 -3.35
C LYS A 164 18.26 6.98 -2.15
N LYS A 165 18.77 8.20 -2.29
CA LYS A 165 19.42 8.95 -1.19
C LYS A 165 18.63 8.87 0.11
N ARG A 166 17.31 9.11 0.10
CA ARG A 166 16.46 9.06 1.30
C ARG A 166 16.41 7.69 2.00
N GLN A 167 16.65 6.60 1.26
CA GLN A 167 16.61 5.23 1.77
C GLN A 167 17.97 4.81 2.36
N ILE A 168 18.98 5.67 2.22
CA ILE A 168 20.33 5.46 2.73
C ILE A 168 20.51 6.39 3.93
N SER A 169 20.37 5.82 5.12
CA SER A 169 20.43 6.58 6.38
C SER A 169 21.77 6.40 7.06
N PHE A 170 22.21 7.42 7.80
CA PHE A 170 23.37 7.28 8.66
C PHE A 170 23.14 6.18 9.70
N ALA A 171 24.03 5.19 9.72
CA ALA A 171 23.91 4.02 10.58
C ALA A 171 24.71 4.22 11.88
N TRP A 172 26.02 4.44 11.77
CA TRP A 172 26.91 4.67 12.91
C TRP A 172 28.20 5.37 12.48
N GLY A 173 28.92 5.91 13.47
CA GLY A 173 30.21 6.57 13.31
C GLY A 173 30.33 7.84 14.16
N PRO A 174 31.55 8.38 14.32
CA PRO A 174 31.80 9.57 15.14
C PRO A 174 31.45 10.91 14.46
N THR A 175 31.03 10.92 13.18
CA THR A 175 30.75 12.18 12.46
C THR A 175 29.54 12.95 13.01
N ASN A 176 29.64 14.27 12.99
CA ASN A 176 28.52 15.18 13.24
C ASN A 176 27.74 15.50 11.95
N ASP A 177 28.41 15.52 10.78
CA ASP A 177 27.76 15.73 9.49
C ASP A 177 27.29 14.37 8.95
N LYS A 178 25.97 14.20 8.90
CA LYS A 178 25.30 12.99 8.42
C LYS A 178 24.91 13.06 6.94
N ASP A 179 25.20 14.17 6.25
CA ASP A 179 24.99 14.29 4.81
C ASP A 179 26.23 13.78 4.05
N LEU A 180 26.12 12.58 3.49
CA LEU A 180 27.21 11.94 2.76
C LEU A 180 27.39 12.60 1.39
N LYS A 181 28.55 13.24 1.18
CA LYS A 181 28.91 13.94 -0.07
C LYS A 181 29.92 13.19 -0.92
N LEU A 182 30.70 12.31 -0.31
CA LEU A 182 31.69 11.47 -0.97
C LEU A 182 31.76 10.15 -0.21
N PHE A 183 31.76 9.04 -0.94
CA PHE A 183 32.00 7.72 -0.36
C PHE A 183 33.30 7.13 -0.90
N ALA A 184 33.96 6.33 -0.06
CA ALA A 184 35.21 5.67 -0.34
C ALA A 184 35.11 4.14 -0.43
N ALA A 185 33.96 3.55 -0.07
CA ALA A 185 33.68 2.15 -0.34
C ALA A 185 32.18 1.87 -0.39
N ILE A 186 31.85 0.78 -1.08
CA ILE A 186 30.52 0.16 -1.05
C ILE A 186 30.68 -1.21 -0.42
N GLU A 187 29.73 -1.55 0.46
CA GLU A 187 29.55 -2.91 0.92
C GLU A 187 28.13 -3.40 0.62
N LEU A 188 28.04 -4.66 0.19
CA LEU A 188 26.80 -5.41 0.17
C LEU A 188 26.91 -6.51 1.22
N ALA A 189 26.01 -6.52 2.19
CA ALA A 189 26.00 -7.52 3.25
C ALA A 189 24.76 -8.40 3.18
N ILE A 190 24.94 -9.69 3.43
CA ILE A 190 23.88 -10.66 3.64
C ILE A 190 23.94 -11.03 5.12
N THR A 191 22.92 -10.65 5.88
CA THR A 191 22.83 -10.92 7.32
C THR A 191 21.75 -11.97 7.56
N ALA A 192 22.02 -12.95 8.42
CA ALA A 192 21.12 -14.06 8.70
C ALA A 192 19.76 -13.55 9.23
N GLY A 193 18.71 -13.73 8.41
CA GLY A 193 17.31 -13.58 8.79
C GLY A 193 16.74 -14.95 9.16
N SER A 194 16.41 -15.78 8.16
CA SER A 194 16.19 -17.21 8.38
C SER A 194 17.49 -18.02 8.46
N GLY A 195 18.63 -17.43 8.08
CA GLY A 195 19.93 -18.10 7.97
C GLY A 195 20.01 -19.02 6.75
N GLY A 196 20.72 -20.13 6.90
CA GLY A 196 20.93 -21.14 5.85
C GLY A 196 22.09 -20.82 4.91
N LYS A 197 22.03 -21.36 3.69
CA LYS A 197 23.05 -21.18 2.66
C LYS A 197 22.43 -20.90 1.31
N GLY A 198 23.18 -20.26 0.42
CA GLY A 198 22.72 -19.99 -0.92
C GLY A 198 23.69 -19.18 -1.75
N SER A 199 23.24 -18.83 -2.94
CA SER A 199 23.98 -18.03 -3.91
C SER A 199 23.14 -16.84 -4.36
N ILE A 200 23.76 -15.68 -4.46
CA ILE A 200 23.19 -14.52 -5.14
C ILE A 200 24.08 -14.11 -6.31
N TRP A 201 23.48 -13.49 -7.32
CA TRP A 201 24.20 -12.92 -8.44
C TRP A 201 23.91 -11.42 -8.51
N LEU A 202 24.95 -10.65 -8.79
CA LEU A 202 24.92 -9.18 -8.86
C LEU A 202 25.46 -8.73 -10.21
N ASP A 203 24.79 -7.73 -10.78
CA ASP A 203 25.17 -7.12 -12.06
C ASP A 203 24.78 -5.63 -12.07
N ASP A 204 25.27 -4.84 -13.04
CA ASP A 204 24.84 -3.47 -13.35
C ASP A 204 24.83 -2.48 -12.16
N LEU A 205 25.89 -2.43 -11.35
CA LEU A 205 25.99 -1.46 -10.26
C LEU A 205 26.26 -0.05 -10.81
N VAL A 206 25.29 0.83 -10.62
CA VAL A 206 25.34 2.21 -11.12
C VAL A 206 24.84 3.22 -10.09
N VAL A 207 25.21 4.48 -10.28
CA VAL A 207 24.59 5.62 -9.59
C VAL A 207 24.06 6.62 -10.61
N THR A 208 22.79 6.96 -10.50
CA THR A 208 22.11 7.91 -11.38
C THR A 208 21.79 9.18 -10.62
N PRO A 209 22.29 10.35 -11.04
CA PRO A 209 21.82 11.64 -10.52
C PRO A 209 20.33 11.81 -10.85
N ILE A 210 19.53 12.12 -9.83
CA ILE A 210 18.10 12.41 -9.99
C ILE A 210 17.82 13.85 -9.62
N GLU A 211 16.66 14.36 -10.02
CA GLU A 211 16.26 15.72 -9.70
C GLU A 211 16.26 15.92 -8.17
N PRO A 212 16.64 17.12 -7.67
CA PRO A 212 16.62 17.40 -6.24
C PRO A 212 15.22 17.18 -5.63
N ASP A 213 15.20 16.74 -4.37
CA ASP A 213 13.96 16.61 -3.62
C ASP A 213 13.19 17.94 -3.63
N THR A 214 11.90 17.86 -3.93
CA THR A 214 11.00 19.01 -3.92
C THR A 214 9.82 18.74 -3.01
N ARG A 215 9.45 19.76 -2.24
CA ARG A 215 8.16 19.76 -1.50
C ARG A 215 7.00 20.26 -2.37
N PHE A 216 7.31 20.83 -3.53
CA PHE A 216 6.35 21.41 -4.44
C PHE A 216 6.41 20.68 -5.77
N TYR A 217 5.37 19.91 -6.06
CA TYR A 217 5.15 19.32 -7.35
C TYR A 217 4.24 20.24 -8.17
N PRO A 218 4.48 20.38 -9.49
CA PRO A 218 3.50 21.04 -10.35
C PRO A 218 2.16 20.29 -10.30
N ALA A 219 1.07 21.02 -10.55
CA ALA A 219 -0.23 20.39 -10.70
C ALA A 219 -0.18 19.39 -11.88
N PRO A 220 -0.69 18.16 -11.73
CA PRO A 220 -0.69 17.21 -12.82
C PRO A 220 -1.59 17.69 -13.96
N SER A 221 -1.20 17.40 -15.20
CA SER A 221 -2.15 17.50 -16.31
C SER A 221 -3.02 16.26 -16.36
N MET A 222 -4.32 16.46 -16.50
CA MET A 222 -5.34 15.42 -16.46
C MET A 222 -5.92 15.15 -17.84
N SER A 223 -6.16 13.88 -18.17
CA SER A 223 -6.99 13.48 -19.32
C SER A 223 -7.85 12.27 -18.95
N ALA A 224 -8.98 12.09 -19.62
CA ALA A 224 -9.82 10.91 -19.46
C ALA A 224 -10.23 10.36 -20.83
N SER A 225 -10.46 9.05 -20.93
CA SER A 225 -10.97 8.41 -22.15
C SER A 225 -12.33 8.96 -22.56
N SER A 226 -13.14 9.41 -21.59
CA SER A 226 -14.41 10.09 -21.82
C SER A 226 -14.75 11.05 -20.68
N GLN A 227 -15.71 11.94 -20.91
CA GLN A 227 -16.29 12.79 -19.87
C GLN A 227 -17.72 13.23 -20.24
N ALA A 228 -18.56 13.39 -19.23
CA ALA A 228 -19.88 14.00 -19.39
C ALA A 228 -19.79 15.54 -19.38
N GLN A 229 -20.70 16.22 -20.09
CA GLN A 229 -20.75 17.68 -20.13
C GLN A 229 -20.90 18.27 -18.72
N GLY A 230 -20.00 19.20 -18.34
CA GLY A 230 -19.97 19.83 -17.02
C GLY A 230 -19.26 19.00 -15.94
N TYR A 231 -18.79 17.79 -16.26
CA TYR A 231 -18.07 16.88 -15.38
C TYR A 231 -16.69 16.54 -15.94
N ASP A 232 -15.96 17.59 -16.30
CA ASP A 232 -14.63 17.51 -16.90
C ASP A 232 -13.59 16.91 -15.95
N VAL A 233 -12.54 16.28 -16.49
CA VAL A 233 -11.56 15.51 -15.70
C VAL A 233 -10.80 16.34 -14.66
N TYR A 234 -10.55 17.63 -14.91
CA TYR A 234 -9.82 18.49 -13.96
C TYR A 234 -10.55 18.65 -12.62
N ARG A 235 -11.87 18.44 -12.60
CA ARG A 235 -12.71 18.50 -11.39
C ARG A 235 -12.42 17.37 -10.41
N ALA A 236 -11.77 16.30 -10.85
CA ALA A 236 -11.32 15.25 -9.94
C ALA A 236 -10.09 15.69 -9.12
N THR A 237 -9.50 16.85 -9.39
CA THR A 237 -8.27 17.34 -8.72
C THR A 237 -8.35 18.82 -8.33
N ASP A 238 -9.54 19.43 -8.38
CA ASP A 238 -9.74 20.86 -8.07
C ASP A 238 -9.92 21.17 -6.58
N ALA A 239 -9.85 20.12 -5.73
CA ALA A 239 -10.08 20.16 -4.30
C ALA A 239 -11.49 20.61 -3.86
N ASP A 240 -12.47 20.66 -4.78
CA ASP A 240 -13.86 20.94 -4.47
C ASP A 240 -14.71 19.65 -4.49
N LEU A 241 -14.97 19.10 -3.30
CA LEU A 241 -15.77 17.89 -3.10
C LEU A 241 -17.24 18.03 -3.52
N THR A 242 -17.69 19.21 -3.96
CA THR A 242 -19.04 19.42 -4.51
C THR A 242 -19.09 19.26 -6.02
N THR A 243 -17.93 19.26 -6.69
CA THR A 243 -17.81 18.97 -8.12
C THR A 243 -17.20 17.58 -8.35
N GLY A 244 -16.93 17.22 -9.61
CA GLY A 244 -16.30 15.95 -9.93
C GLY A 244 -16.29 15.64 -11.42
N TRP A 245 -15.48 14.66 -11.80
CA TRP A 245 -15.51 14.02 -13.11
C TRP A 245 -16.59 12.95 -13.16
N ARG A 246 -17.19 12.75 -14.34
CA ARG A 246 -18.05 11.61 -14.66
C ARG A 246 -17.70 11.11 -16.04
N SER A 247 -17.68 9.79 -16.20
CA SER A 247 -17.55 9.18 -17.52
C SER A 247 -18.71 9.61 -18.42
N ALA A 248 -18.53 9.55 -19.74
CA ALA A 248 -19.67 9.60 -20.64
C ALA A 248 -20.65 8.44 -20.31
N PRO A 249 -21.96 8.58 -20.60
CA PRO A 249 -22.90 7.48 -20.43
C PRO A 249 -22.43 6.23 -21.16
N LEU A 250 -22.41 5.10 -20.45
CA LEU A 250 -21.99 3.81 -21.01
C LEU A 250 -22.91 3.45 -22.18
N ARG A 251 -22.36 3.42 -23.38
CA ARG A 251 -23.10 3.02 -24.60
C ARG A 251 -23.20 1.50 -24.72
N VAL A 252 -22.29 0.77 -24.10
CA VAL A 252 -22.25 -0.69 -24.02
C VAL A 252 -21.76 -1.06 -22.61
N THR A 253 -22.39 -2.04 -21.97
CA THR A 253 -21.87 -2.59 -20.71
C THR A 253 -20.56 -3.32 -21.02
N PRO A 254 -19.45 -3.04 -20.32
CA PRO A 254 -18.22 -3.81 -20.51
C PRO A 254 -18.54 -5.29 -20.33
N THR A 255 -18.20 -6.11 -21.33
CA THR A 255 -18.27 -7.57 -21.17
C THR A 255 -17.35 -7.91 -19.99
N PRO A 256 -17.81 -8.65 -18.96
CA PRO A 256 -16.92 -9.14 -17.92
C PRO A 256 -15.74 -9.79 -18.63
N ALA A 257 -14.51 -9.43 -18.27
CA ALA A 257 -13.31 -9.93 -18.94
C ALA A 257 -13.36 -11.46 -18.96
N ALA A 258 -13.82 -12.01 -20.10
CA ALA A 258 -13.91 -13.44 -20.31
C ALA A 258 -12.49 -13.89 -20.61
N THR A 259 -11.78 -14.39 -19.60
CA THR A 259 -10.55 -15.20 -19.72
C THR A 259 -9.46 -14.72 -20.69
N ALA A 260 -9.52 -13.47 -21.16
CA ALA A 260 -8.48 -12.87 -21.95
C ALA A 260 -7.31 -12.65 -21.01
N THR A 261 -6.18 -13.29 -21.31
CA THR A 261 -4.92 -13.07 -20.63
C THR A 261 -4.54 -11.59 -20.82
N THR A 262 -5.00 -10.73 -19.92
CA THR A 262 -4.66 -9.32 -19.93
C THR A 262 -3.18 -9.21 -19.62
N VAL A 263 -2.42 -8.63 -20.56
CA VAL A 263 -1.02 -8.32 -20.33
C VAL A 263 -0.96 -7.35 -19.14
N PRO A 264 -0.20 -7.64 -18.07
CA PRO A 264 -0.07 -6.72 -16.94
C PRO A 264 0.30 -5.31 -17.42
N GLY A 265 -0.33 -4.28 -16.86
CA GLY A 265 -0.15 -2.89 -17.29
C GLY A 265 -0.87 -2.50 -18.60
N SER A 266 -1.64 -3.40 -19.23
CA SER A 266 -2.50 -3.03 -20.38
C SER A 266 -3.85 -2.47 -19.94
N VAL A 267 -4.55 -1.79 -20.85
CA VAL A 267 -5.93 -1.33 -20.66
C VAL A 267 -6.86 -2.32 -21.36
N PRO A 268 -7.76 -3.01 -20.64
CA PRO A 268 -8.65 -3.98 -21.27
C PRO A 268 -9.69 -3.29 -22.17
N PRO A 269 -10.15 -3.95 -23.24
CA PRO A 269 -11.16 -3.38 -24.13
C PRO A 269 -12.43 -2.98 -23.38
N GLY A 270 -12.91 -1.76 -23.63
CA GLY A 270 -14.13 -1.23 -23.00
C GLY A 270 -13.94 -0.65 -21.60
N ALA A 271 -12.73 -0.66 -21.03
CA ALA A 271 -12.42 0.09 -19.83
C ALA A 271 -12.33 1.61 -20.13
N GLU A 272 -12.66 2.41 -19.12
CA GLU A 272 -12.42 3.85 -19.13
C GLU A 272 -11.10 4.15 -18.40
N THR A 273 -10.41 5.23 -18.75
CA THR A 273 -9.18 5.67 -18.10
C THR A 273 -9.27 7.10 -17.60
N ILE A 274 -8.61 7.36 -16.49
CA ILE A 274 -8.14 8.69 -16.10
C ILE A 274 -6.63 8.64 -16.06
N ASP A 275 -5.98 9.51 -16.80
CA ASP A 275 -4.53 9.63 -16.93
C ASP A 275 -4.06 10.95 -16.30
N MET A 276 -3.02 10.84 -15.46
CA MET A 276 -2.27 11.92 -14.84
C MET A 276 -0.86 11.94 -15.40
N ASP A 277 -0.39 13.09 -15.88
CA ASP A 277 1.04 13.38 -16.07
C ASP A 277 1.48 14.38 -14.99
N PHE A 278 2.35 13.94 -14.08
CA PHE A 278 2.94 14.77 -13.04
C PHE A 278 3.94 15.80 -13.59
N GLN A 279 4.14 15.86 -14.90
CA GLN A 279 5.09 16.69 -15.66
C GLN A 279 6.57 16.35 -15.40
N ARG A 280 6.87 15.77 -14.25
CA ARG A 280 8.16 15.23 -13.83
C ARG A 280 7.96 13.96 -13.01
N ARG A 281 9.05 13.23 -12.76
CA ARG A 281 9.06 12.07 -11.87
C ARG A 281 8.58 12.48 -10.47
N ARG A 282 7.67 11.71 -9.88
CA ARG A 282 7.06 12.01 -8.57
C ARG A 282 6.98 10.74 -7.73
N GLU A 283 7.41 10.87 -6.48
CA GLU A 283 7.27 9.83 -5.48
C GLU A 283 6.03 10.04 -4.62
N PHE A 284 5.39 8.94 -4.26
CA PHE A 284 4.16 8.92 -3.48
C PHE A 284 4.03 7.59 -2.73
N SER A 285 3.31 7.59 -1.61
CA SER A 285 3.05 6.36 -0.83
C SER A 285 1.58 5.94 -0.81
N GLY A 286 0.70 6.72 -1.46
CA GLY A 286 -0.71 6.40 -1.49
C GLY A 286 -1.53 7.21 -2.46
N LEU A 287 -2.73 6.72 -2.73
CA LEU A 287 -3.76 7.38 -3.52
C LEU A 287 -5.06 7.32 -2.76
N VAL A 288 -5.76 8.44 -2.63
CA VAL A 288 -7.11 8.49 -2.09
C VAL A 288 -8.07 8.90 -3.19
N ILE A 289 -9.05 8.05 -3.49
CA ILE A 289 -10.07 8.29 -4.51
C ILE A 289 -11.41 8.55 -3.82
N GLY A 290 -11.92 9.77 -3.91
CA GLY A 290 -13.26 10.14 -3.48
C GLY A 290 -14.28 9.87 -4.58
N TRP A 291 -15.14 8.88 -4.39
CA TRP A 291 -16.17 8.50 -5.34
C TRP A 291 -17.43 9.35 -5.22
N GLU A 292 -18.11 9.55 -6.34
CA GLU A 292 -19.48 10.03 -6.32
C GLU A 292 -20.43 8.89 -5.89
N PRO A 293 -21.32 9.09 -4.90
CA PRO A 293 -22.32 8.12 -4.49
C PRO A 293 -23.12 7.57 -5.67
N GLY A 294 -23.14 6.24 -5.79
CA GLY A 294 -23.83 5.54 -6.87
C GLY A 294 -23.11 5.57 -8.22
N ARG A 295 -21.84 5.99 -8.29
CA ARG A 295 -21.01 5.95 -9.51
C ARG A 295 -19.60 5.41 -9.24
N ARG A 296 -19.48 4.56 -8.22
CA ARG A 296 -18.21 3.91 -7.85
C ARG A 296 -17.84 2.81 -8.85
N ALA A 297 -16.56 2.51 -9.01
CA ALA A 297 -16.11 1.31 -9.73
C ALA A 297 -16.14 0.08 -8.80
N ASN A 298 -16.69 -1.04 -9.26
CA ASN A 298 -16.58 -2.34 -8.59
C ASN A 298 -15.20 -2.96 -8.80
N SER A 299 -14.62 -2.80 -10.00
CA SER A 299 -13.23 -3.18 -10.25
C SER A 299 -12.50 -2.10 -11.03
N TYR A 300 -11.24 -1.86 -10.64
CA TYR A 300 -10.33 -0.95 -11.30
C TYR A 300 -8.88 -1.25 -10.94
N GLU A 301 -7.95 -0.73 -11.73
CA GLU A 301 -6.52 -0.78 -11.46
C GLU A 301 -5.92 0.62 -11.37
N VAL A 302 -4.85 0.75 -10.61
CA VAL A 302 -3.95 1.90 -10.64
C VAL A 302 -2.65 1.44 -11.26
N GLN A 303 -2.22 2.11 -12.33
CA GLN A 303 -1.02 1.81 -13.09
C GLN A 303 -0.06 3.00 -13.05
N GLY A 304 1.24 2.73 -12.99
CA GLY A 304 2.30 3.74 -13.01
C GLY A 304 3.24 3.53 -14.20
N SER A 305 3.76 4.62 -14.75
CA SER A 305 4.71 4.58 -15.85
C SER A 305 5.73 5.75 -15.78
N PRO A 306 7.01 5.51 -16.11
CA PRO A 306 7.99 6.58 -16.27
C PRO A 306 7.88 7.31 -17.62
N ASP A 307 7.38 6.64 -18.66
CA ASP A 307 7.55 7.03 -20.08
C ASP A 307 6.23 7.05 -20.89
N LYS A 308 5.11 6.69 -20.27
CA LYS A 308 3.77 6.52 -20.88
C LYS A 308 3.66 5.32 -21.84
N GLN A 309 4.71 4.52 -22.00
CA GLN A 309 4.77 3.35 -22.87
C GLN A 309 4.81 2.06 -22.05
N SER A 310 5.71 2.03 -21.06
CA SER A 310 5.93 0.92 -20.15
C SER A 310 5.09 1.14 -18.90
N TRP A 311 4.01 0.38 -18.75
CA TRP A 311 3.08 0.49 -17.63
C TRP A 311 3.21 -0.71 -16.71
N ARG A 312 3.14 -0.46 -15.40
CA ARG A 312 3.02 -1.51 -14.38
C ARG A 312 1.78 -1.26 -13.53
N THR A 313 1.05 -2.32 -13.21
CA THR A 313 -0.07 -2.25 -12.25
C THR A 313 0.51 -2.12 -10.84
N LEU A 314 0.18 -1.02 -10.16
CA LEU A 314 0.58 -0.73 -8.78
C LEU A 314 -0.43 -1.27 -7.77
N TYR A 315 -1.72 -1.30 -8.13
CA TYR A 315 -2.79 -1.76 -7.25
C TYR A 315 -3.99 -2.22 -8.07
N THR A 316 -4.68 -3.25 -7.59
CA THR A 316 -5.91 -3.77 -8.18
C THR A 316 -7.00 -3.80 -7.13
N VAL A 317 -8.16 -3.24 -7.47
CA VAL A 317 -9.35 -3.28 -6.63
C VAL A 317 -10.38 -4.20 -7.28
N ASN A 318 -10.87 -5.17 -6.51
CA ASN A 318 -12.01 -6.01 -6.84
C ASN A 318 -12.98 -6.01 -5.66
N ARG A 319 -14.10 -5.31 -5.81
CA ARG A 319 -15.10 -5.14 -4.75
C ARG A 319 -16.33 -6.01 -5.03
N SER A 320 -16.72 -6.77 -4.01
CA SER A 320 -18.00 -7.49 -3.95
C SER A 320 -19.05 -6.81 -3.06
N SER A 321 -18.65 -5.85 -2.23
CA SER A 321 -19.55 -5.12 -1.33
C SER A 321 -20.28 -3.98 -2.03
N ALA A 322 -21.60 -3.90 -1.79
CA ALA A 322 -22.42 -2.78 -2.25
C ALA A 322 -21.96 -1.47 -1.61
N THR A 323 -22.13 -0.34 -2.31
CA THR A 323 -21.88 0.97 -1.71
C THR A 323 -22.85 1.20 -0.54
N PRO A 324 -22.37 1.72 0.62
CA PRO A 324 -23.23 1.99 1.76
C PRO A 324 -24.42 2.88 1.36
N ILE A 325 -25.64 2.44 1.66
CA ILE A 325 -26.86 3.22 1.37
C ILE A 325 -26.86 4.44 2.28
N VAL A 326 -26.80 5.61 1.68
CA VAL A 326 -26.96 6.87 2.40
C VAL A 326 -28.45 7.16 2.57
N PRO A 327 -28.96 7.35 3.79
CA PRO A 327 -30.36 7.72 4.00
C PRO A 327 -30.68 9.07 3.32
N PRO A 328 -31.87 9.21 2.71
CA PRO A 328 -32.26 10.41 1.96
C PRO A 328 -32.30 11.71 2.80
N ALA A 329 -32.25 11.62 4.14
CA ALA A 329 -32.27 12.75 5.06
C ALA A 329 -30.88 13.37 5.35
N SER A 330 -29.80 12.81 4.82
CA SER A 330 -28.45 13.37 5.03
C SER A 330 -28.23 14.61 4.17
N LYS A 331 -27.68 15.69 4.76
CA LYS A 331 -27.28 16.89 4.01
C LYS A 331 -26.30 16.47 2.92
N LYS A 332 -26.57 16.79 1.64
CA LYS A 332 -25.74 16.40 0.49
C LYS A 332 -24.23 16.62 0.72
N ALA A 333 -23.83 17.72 1.36
CA ALA A 333 -22.44 18.03 1.71
C ALA A 333 -21.80 17.08 2.75
N SER A 334 -22.58 16.51 3.66
CA SER A 334 -22.09 15.51 4.63
C SER A 334 -21.86 14.15 3.98
N VAL A 335 -22.59 13.84 2.91
CA VAL A 335 -22.42 12.61 2.13
C VAL A 335 -21.17 12.70 1.27
N THR A 336 -20.93 13.86 0.67
CA THR A 336 -19.80 14.07 -0.23
C THR A 336 -18.44 14.01 0.46
N ALA A 337 -18.37 14.39 1.74
CA ALA A 337 -17.14 14.33 2.53
C ALA A 337 -16.96 13.03 3.35
N SER A 338 -17.92 12.09 3.27
CA SER A 338 -17.90 10.89 4.10
C SER A 338 -16.77 9.91 3.70
N PRO A 339 -16.01 9.37 4.67
CA PRO A 339 -14.98 8.37 4.40
C PRO A 339 -15.53 7.08 3.76
N LEU A 340 -16.84 6.82 3.87
CA LEU A 340 -17.51 5.67 3.25
C LEU A 340 -17.47 5.66 1.72
N PHE A 341 -17.22 6.82 1.10
CA PHE A 341 -17.08 6.96 -0.35
C PHE A 341 -15.64 7.17 -0.78
N ARG A 342 -14.67 6.93 0.10
CA ARG A 342 -13.25 7.02 -0.22
C ARG A 342 -12.64 5.63 -0.32
N ASP A 343 -11.85 5.42 -1.36
CA ASP A 343 -10.88 4.33 -1.38
C ASP A 343 -9.52 4.88 -1.01
N TYR A 344 -8.89 4.28 0.00
CA TYR A 344 -7.51 4.54 0.37
C TYR A 344 -6.66 3.41 -0.17
N LEU A 345 -5.68 3.74 -1.01
CA LEU A 345 -4.80 2.77 -1.63
C LEU A 345 -3.40 2.94 -1.06
N TYR A 346 -2.88 1.88 -0.45
CA TYR A 346 -1.52 1.81 0.04
C TYR A 346 -0.59 1.50 -1.14
N LEU A 347 0.26 2.47 -1.50
CA LEU A 347 1.16 2.43 -2.67
C LEU A 347 2.59 2.75 -2.22
N PRO A 348 3.16 2.01 -1.26
CA PRO A 348 4.45 2.35 -0.65
C PRO A 348 5.56 2.38 -1.71
N GLU A 349 6.56 3.24 -1.50
CA GLU A 349 7.74 3.36 -2.37
C GLU A 349 7.41 3.50 -3.87
N SER A 350 6.26 4.12 -4.19
CA SER A 350 5.83 4.30 -5.57
C SER A 350 6.46 5.53 -6.20
N ASP A 351 6.76 5.38 -7.49
CA ASP A 351 7.48 6.38 -8.26
C ASP A 351 7.10 6.27 -9.74
N ALA A 352 6.54 7.36 -10.26
CA ALA A 352 6.13 7.45 -11.65
C ALA A 352 6.12 8.90 -12.11
N ARG A 353 6.18 9.11 -13.43
CA ARG A 353 5.77 10.39 -14.04
C ARG A 353 4.29 10.36 -14.42
N TYR A 354 3.83 9.23 -14.92
CA TYR A 354 2.46 9.03 -15.35
C TYR A 354 1.74 8.06 -14.43
N LEU A 355 0.53 8.41 -14.03
CA LEU A 355 -0.38 7.56 -13.27
C LEU A 355 -1.67 7.37 -14.07
N ARG A 356 -2.19 6.15 -14.11
CA ARG A 356 -3.46 5.83 -14.79
C ARG A 356 -4.37 5.08 -13.84
N ILE A 357 -5.63 5.51 -13.76
CA ILE A 357 -6.72 4.73 -13.15
C ILE A 357 -7.48 4.06 -14.28
N VAL A 358 -7.47 2.73 -14.33
CA VAL A 358 -8.17 1.91 -15.32
C VAL A 358 -9.47 1.41 -14.71
N LEU A 359 -10.60 1.98 -15.13
CA LEU A 359 -11.93 1.70 -14.62
C LEU A 359 -12.56 0.56 -15.42
N ILE A 360 -12.70 -0.61 -14.79
CA ILE A 360 -13.03 -1.87 -15.48
C ILE A 360 -14.51 -2.22 -15.38
N SER A 361 -15.09 -2.15 -14.18
CA SER A 361 -16.52 -2.42 -13.99
C SER A 361 -17.17 -1.36 -13.10
N PRO A 362 -18.28 -0.73 -13.52
CA PRO A 362 -19.00 0.24 -12.71
C PRO A 362 -19.91 -0.48 -11.72
N GLU A 363 -20.27 0.19 -10.63
CA GLU A 363 -21.28 -0.31 -9.69
C GLU A 363 -22.65 -0.50 -10.36
N ASN A 364 -22.98 0.39 -11.30
CA ASN A 364 -24.25 0.34 -12.03
C ASN A 364 -24.13 1.05 -13.39
N LYS A 365 -25.24 1.07 -14.14
CA LYS A 365 -25.32 1.60 -15.51
C LYS A 365 -25.10 3.13 -15.62
N ALA A 366 -25.07 3.86 -14.50
CA ALA A 366 -24.78 5.29 -14.52
C ALA A 366 -23.33 5.59 -14.95
N GLY A 367 -22.44 4.59 -14.92
CA GLY A 367 -21.02 4.78 -15.23
C GLY A 367 -20.23 5.19 -13.99
N TYR A 368 -19.11 5.90 -14.21
CA TYR A 368 -18.17 6.27 -13.16
C TYR A 368 -18.32 7.74 -12.77
N GLY A 369 -17.96 8.06 -11.53
CA GLY A 369 -17.95 9.42 -11.00
C GLY A 369 -16.94 9.56 -9.88
N ILE A 370 -16.00 10.49 -10.03
CA ILE A 370 -14.92 10.75 -9.08
C ILE A 370 -14.93 12.23 -8.72
N ARG A 371 -15.00 12.52 -7.42
CA ARG A 371 -15.00 13.88 -6.88
C ARG A 371 -13.60 14.37 -6.53
N ASP A 372 -12.72 13.47 -6.11
CA ASP A 372 -11.37 13.83 -5.72
C ASP A 372 -10.41 12.67 -5.99
N ILE A 373 -9.21 13.01 -6.43
CA ILE A 373 -8.07 12.12 -6.53
C ILE A 373 -6.90 12.82 -5.84
N SER A 374 -6.57 12.32 -4.66
CA SER A 374 -5.51 12.85 -3.82
C SER A 374 -4.29 11.92 -3.88
N VAL A 375 -3.23 12.35 -4.57
CA VAL A 375 -1.92 11.66 -4.55
C VAL A 375 -1.18 12.04 -3.27
N LYS A 376 -0.94 11.07 -2.40
CA LYS A 376 -0.35 11.29 -1.08
C LYS A 376 1.18 11.27 -1.15
N PRO A 377 1.86 12.20 -0.46
CA PRO A 377 3.32 12.28 -0.49
C PRO A 377 3.97 11.02 0.08
N ILE A 378 5.26 10.81 -0.22
CA ILE A 378 5.99 9.58 0.15
C ILE A 378 6.05 9.32 1.66
N ASP A 379 5.93 10.37 2.49
CA ASP A 379 5.94 10.32 3.95
C ASP A 379 4.55 10.13 4.58
N TRP A 380 3.48 10.05 3.78
CA TRP A 380 2.12 9.90 4.28
C TRP A 380 1.86 8.50 4.88
N ALA A 381 2.41 7.48 4.24
CA ALA A 381 2.28 6.08 4.65
C ALA A 381 3.50 5.27 4.19
N PRO A 382 4.70 5.47 4.79
CA PRO A 382 5.88 4.69 4.45
C PRO A 382 5.80 3.25 4.95
N THR A 383 4.97 2.97 5.96
CA THR A 383 4.67 1.61 6.45
C THR A 383 3.17 1.33 6.46
N GLU A 384 2.79 0.06 6.58
CA GLU A 384 1.38 -0.34 6.74
C GLU A 384 0.75 0.27 8.00
N ASN A 385 1.52 0.38 9.09
CA ASN A 385 1.04 1.04 10.31
C ASN A 385 0.72 2.51 10.05
N ASP A 386 1.62 3.24 9.38
CA ASP A 386 1.39 4.65 9.02
C ASP A 386 0.16 4.83 8.13
N PHE A 387 -0.07 3.88 7.22
CA PHE A 387 -1.30 3.83 6.42
C PHE A 387 -2.53 3.73 7.32
N PHE A 388 -2.58 2.78 8.26
CA PHE A 388 -3.71 2.64 9.18
C PHE A 388 -3.88 3.84 10.12
N PHE A 389 -2.79 4.48 10.57
CA PHE A 389 -2.85 5.76 11.29
C PHE A 389 -3.51 6.85 10.45
N ALA A 390 -3.22 6.91 9.15
CA ALA A 390 -3.84 7.88 8.26
C ALA A 390 -5.34 7.61 8.05
N LEU A 391 -5.74 6.34 7.92
CA LEU A 391 -7.15 5.94 7.81
C LEU A 391 -7.94 6.26 9.09
N ALA A 392 -7.35 5.98 10.25
CA ALA A 392 -7.98 6.23 11.54
C ALA A 392 -8.27 7.72 11.79
N LYS A 393 -7.42 8.63 11.29
CA LYS A 393 -7.64 10.08 11.37
C LYS A 393 -8.88 10.57 10.60
N ASP A 394 -9.21 9.90 9.49
CA ASP A 394 -10.34 10.28 8.63
C ASP A 394 -11.66 9.58 9.04
N ALA A 395 -11.59 8.61 9.96
CA ALA A 395 -12.73 7.83 10.41
C ALA A 395 -13.33 8.38 11.73
N PRO A 396 -14.62 8.09 12.02
CA PRO A 396 -15.16 8.34 13.35
C PRO A 396 -14.32 7.63 14.40
N ARG A 397 -14.01 8.34 15.49
CA ARG A 397 -13.28 7.79 16.63
C ARG A 397 -13.95 6.50 17.13
N GLY A 398 -13.15 5.48 17.44
CA GLY A 398 -13.63 4.15 17.81
C GLY A 398 -13.79 3.17 16.64
N SER A 399 -13.71 3.64 15.38
CA SER A 399 -13.77 2.75 14.20
C SER A 399 -12.53 1.86 14.02
N TYR A 400 -11.43 2.22 14.68
CA TYR A 400 -10.16 1.51 14.68
C TYR A 400 -9.70 1.29 16.13
N PRO A 401 -8.83 0.30 16.38
CA PRO A 401 -8.14 0.15 17.66
C PRO A 401 -7.57 1.47 18.16
N ARG A 402 -7.66 1.69 19.48
CA ARG A 402 -7.29 2.96 20.11
C ARG A 402 -5.87 3.43 19.79
N TYR A 403 -4.93 2.49 19.73
CA TYR A 403 -3.53 2.81 19.43
C TYR A 403 -3.33 3.44 18.05
N LEU A 404 -4.19 3.16 17.06
CA LEU A 404 -4.17 3.80 15.75
C LEU A 404 -4.67 5.25 15.77
N SER A 405 -5.24 5.70 16.90
CA SER A 405 -5.53 7.12 17.15
C SER A 405 -4.36 7.84 17.85
N SER A 406 -3.17 7.24 17.86
CA SER A 406 -1.98 7.74 18.56
C SER A 406 -2.18 7.89 20.08
N GLU A 407 -2.97 6.99 20.66
CA GLU A 407 -3.21 6.90 22.10
C GLU A 407 -2.61 5.62 22.66
N GLN A 408 -1.99 5.71 23.84
CA GLN A 408 -1.47 4.54 24.50
C GLN A 408 -2.62 3.63 24.96
N SER A 409 -2.45 2.33 24.76
CA SER A 409 -3.24 1.28 25.42
C SER A 409 -2.31 0.47 26.33
N TYR A 410 -2.78 0.11 27.52
CA TYR A 410 -2.07 -0.84 28.39
C TYR A 410 -2.40 -2.28 28.02
N TRP A 411 -1.39 -3.15 28.07
CA TRP A 411 -1.45 -4.54 27.64
C TRP A 411 -1.04 -5.51 28.74
N THR A 412 -1.65 -6.69 28.74
CA THR A 412 -1.29 -7.83 29.61
C THR A 412 -1.04 -9.07 28.76
N VAL A 413 0.03 -9.80 29.09
CA VAL A 413 0.39 -11.07 28.44
C VAL A 413 -0.51 -12.20 28.93
N ILE A 414 -0.90 -13.07 28.01
CA ILE A 414 -1.65 -14.30 28.23
C ILE A 414 -0.86 -15.45 27.63
N GLY A 415 -0.51 -16.45 28.43
CA GLY A 415 0.25 -17.61 27.96
C GLY A 415 0.23 -18.76 28.95
N VAL A 416 0.66 -19.94 28.48
CA VAL A 416 0.97 -21.09 29.34
C VAL A 416 2.43 -20.98 29.78
N ASP A 417 2.72 -21.29 31.06
CA ASP A 417 4.09 -21.25 31.57
C ASP A 417 5.04 -22.08 30.69
N ARG A 418 6.18 -21.48 30.31
CA ARG A 418 7.22 -22.04 29.43
C ARG A 418 6.81 -22.29 27.98
N ASP A 419 5.61 -21.89 27.58
CA ASP A 419 5.26 -21.85 26.17
C ASP A 419 5.86 -20.62 25.50
N SER A 420 6.34 -20.80 24.28
CA SER A 420 6.83 -19.69 23.45
C SER A 420 5.68 -18.93 22.78
N ALA A 421 4.50 -19.53 22.71
CA ALA A 421 3.28 -18.91 22.22
C ALA A 421 2.62 -18.05 23.32
N GLU A 422 2.57 -16.74 23.08
CA GLU A 422 1.95 -15.76 23.96
C GLU A 422 0.96 -14.89 23.18
N ALA A 423 -0.18 -14.59 23.80
CA ALA A 423 -1.18 -13.65 23.35
C ALA A 423 -1.15 -12.38 24.22
N LEU A 424 -1.76 -11.29 23.74
CA LEU A 424 -1.90 -10.05 24.51
C LEU A 424 -3.38 -9.65 24.58
N ILE A 425 -3.81 -9.04 25.68
CA ILE A 425 -5.10 -8.34 25.79
C ILE A 425 -4.86 -6.90 26.28
N ASN A 426 -5.54 -5.93 25.69
CA ASN A 426 -5.47 -4.53 26.13
C ASN A 426 -6.63 -4.11 27.04
N GLU A 427 -6.58 -2.89 27.57
CA GLU A 427 -7.63 -2.31 28.43
C GLU A 427 -8.95 -2.00 27.70
N GLU A 428 -8.96 -2.00 26.37
CA GLU A 428 -10.16 -1.98 25.54
C GLU A 428 -10.72 -3.39 25.27
N GLY A 429 -10.02 -4.45 25.67
CA GLY A 429 -10.42 -5.84 25.45
C GLY A 429 -10.15 -6.37 24.03
N MET A 430 -9.34 -5.68 23.24
CA MET A 430 -8.74 -6.23 22.03
C MET A 430 -7.72 -7.30 22.40
N ILE A 431 -7.70 -8.39 21.63
CA ILE A 431 -6.81 -9.54 21.84
C ILE A 431 -5.88 -9.72 20.64
N GLU A 432 -4.57 -9.68 20.83
CA GLU A 432 -3.59 -10.16 19.84
C GLU A 432 -3.33 -11.64 20.08
N VAL A 433 -3.57 -12.49 19.09
CA VAL A 433 -3.54 -13.95 19.30
C VAL A 433 -2.13 -14.54 19.34
N GLY A 434 -1.13 -13.77 18.89
CA GLY A 434 0.26 -14.20 18.80
C GLY A 434 1.15 -13.12 18.19
N ARG A 435 2.46 -13.21 18.40
CA ARG A 435 3.45 -12.29 17.82
C ARG A 435 3.31 -12.22 16.29
N GLY A 436 3.00 -11.03 15.77
CA GLY A 436 2.86 -10.80 14.33
C GLY A 436 1.63 -11.47 13.69
N GLN A 437 0.68 -11.94 14.51
CA GLN A 437 -0.57 -12.51 14.04
C GLN A 437 -1.70 -11.46 14.07
N PHE A 438 -2.93 -11.90 13.85
CA PHE A 438 -4.09 -11.01 13.81
C PHE A 438 -4.57 -10.60 15.21
N SER A 439 -5.38 -9.55 15.26
CA SER A 439 -6.04 -9.08 16.47
C SER A 439 -7.55 -9.25 16.37
N ILE A 440 -8.22 -9.39 17.52
CA ILE A 440 -9.67 -9.46 17.65
C ILE A 440 -10.13 -8.23 18.45
N GLU A 441 -10.76 -7.27 17.77
CA GLU A 441 -11.33 -6.06 18.38
C GLU A 441 -12.87 -6.20 18.47
N PRO A 442 -13.48 -5.98 19.64
CA PRO A 442 -14.93 -6.06 19.80
C PRO A 442 -15.67 -4.84 19.20
N PHE A 443 -16.77 -5.08 18.48
CA PHE A 443 -17.68 -4.04 17.99
C PHE A 443 -19.13 -4.42 18.30
N LEU A 444 -19.82 -3.64 19.14
CA LEU A 444 -21.18 -3.99 19.59
C LEU A 444 -22.24 -3.12 18.92
N TYR A 445 -23.16 -3.72 18.17
CA TYR A 445 -24.37 -3.03 17.71
C TYR A 445 -25.50 -3.20 18.71
N ILE A 446 -26.05 -2.09 19.21
CA ILE A 446 -27.23 -2.02 20.07
C ILE A 446 -28.35 -1.33 19.32
N ASP A 447 -29.42 -2.07 19.00
CA ASP A 447 -30.56 -1.58 18.21
C ASP A 447 -30.13 -0.91 16.89
N GLY A 448 -29.07 -1.45 16.27
CA GLY A 448 -28.50 -0.96 15.01
C GLY A 448 -27.52 0.20 15.16
N LYS A 449 -27.29 0.73 16.37
CA LYS A 449 -26.24 1.72 16.64
C LYS A 449 -24.94 1.00 17.04
N LEU A 450 -23.84 1.33 16.37
CA LEU A 450 -22.52 0.85 16.77
C LEU A 450 -22.07 1.50 18.09
N VAL A 451 -21.52 0.68 18.97
CA VAL A 451 -20.86 1.00 20.24
C VAL A 451 -19.48 0.36 20.21
N THR A 452 -18.47 1.18 20.46
CA THR A 452 -17.05 0.78 20.44
C THR A 452 -16.40 1.11 21.78
N TRP A 453 -15.09 0.89 21.91
CA TRP A 453 -14.31 1.30 23.09
C TRP A 453 -14.46 2.80 23.37
N ASN A 454 -14.72 3.62 22.36
CA ASN A 454 -14.89 5.06 22.50
C ASN A 454 -16.24 5.46 23.16
N ASP A 455 -17.24 4.57 23.10
CA ASP A 455 -18.60 4.85 23.59
C ASP A 455 -18.88 4.22 24.96
N ALA A 456 -17.94 3.44 25.49
CA ALA A 456 -18.07 2.72 26.75
C ALA A 456 -17.07 3.22 27.80
N SER A 457 -17.45 3.12 29.08
CA SER A 457 -16.48 3.19 30.16
C SER A 457 -15.79 1.83 30.26
N THR A 458 -14.47 1.79 30.14
CA THR A 458 -13.68 0.57 30.30
C THR A 458 -13.21 0.42 31.74
N SER A 459 -13.17 -0.81 32.23
CA SER A 459 -12.54 -1.16 33.50
C SER A 459 -11.92 -2.55 33.43
N VAL A 460 -10.79 -2.74 34.12
CA VAL A 460 -10.21 -4.07 34.32
C VAL A 460 -10.86 -4.65 35.57
N ALA A 461 -11.55 -5.78 35.43
CA ALA A 461 -12.25 -6.39 36.54
C ALA A 461 -11.23 -6.90 37.57
N SER A 462 -11.48 -6.59 38.84
CA SER A 462 -10.72 -7.20 39.94
C SER A 462 -10.95 -8.70 39.92
N ASN A 463 -9.88 -9.49 39.94
CA ASN A 463 -9.98 -10.92 40.12
C ASN A 463 -9.77 -11.27 41.61
N PRO A 464 -10.84 -11.46 42.40
CA PRO A 464 -10.71 -11.74 43.84
C PRO A 464 -10.03 -13.08 44.13
N GLU A 465 -9.99 -14.00 43.16
CA GLU A 465 -9.31 -15.29 43.26
C GLU A 465 -7.84 -15.22 42.78
N ALA A 466 -7.39 -14.04 42.31
CA ALA A 466 -6.05 -13.81 41.75
C ALA A 466 -5.66 -14.78 40.63
N LEU A 467 -6.63 -15.36 39.91
CA LEU A 467 -6.35 -16.20 38.75
C LEU A 467 -5.75 -15.36 37.61
N PRO A 468 -4.87 -15.93 36.76
CA PRO A 468 -4.29 -15.25 35.61
C PRO A 468 -5.30 -15.17 34.45
N LEU A 469 -6.48 -14.62 34.74
CA LEU A 469 -7.62 -14.49 33.83
C LEU A 469 -7.95 -13.00 33.68
N PRO A 470 -7.24 -12.27 32.80
CA PRO A 470 -7.57 -10.87 32.56
C PRO A 470 -9.01 -10.73 32.06
N GLN A 471 -9.70 -9.74 32.61
CA GLN A 471 -11.07 -9.44 32.28
C GLN A 471 -11.26 -7.94 32.12
N VAL A 472 -11.83 -7.54 30.99
CA VAL A 472 -12.18 -6.17 30.66
C VAL A 472 -13.69 -6.04 30.63
N VAL A 473 -14.23 -4.98 31.23
CA VAL A 473 -15.66 -4.67 31.22
C VAL A 473 -15.87 -3.33 30.53
N TRP A 474 -16.66 -3.36 29.46
CA TRP A 474 -17.27 -2.18 28.85
C TRP A 474 -18.61 -1.95 29.50
N SER A 475 -18.80 -0.79 30.12
CA SER A 475 -20.09 -0.37 30.66
C SER A 475 -20.67 0.77 29.86
N THR A 476 -21.91 0.58 29.43
CA THR A 476 -22.76 1.61 28.82
C THR A 476 -23.91 1.94 29.76
N LYS A 477 -24.84 2.79 29.33
CA LYS A 477 -26.05 3.08 30.12
C LYS A 477 -26.92 1.84 30.40
N ASP A 478 -27.06 0.97 29.40
CA ASP A 478 -28.07 -0.11 29.41
C ASP A 478 -27.44 -1.51 29.38
N LEU A 479 -26.17 -1.64 29.01
CA LEU A 479 -25.49 -2.93 28.81
C LEU A 479 -24.07 -2.92 29.40
N ASP A 480 -23.63 -4.10 29.82
CA ASP A 480 -22.22 -4.41 30.03
C ASP A 480 -21.75 -5.47 29.03
N LEU A 481 -20.58 -5.26 28.44
CA LEU A 481 -19.83 -6.28 27.70
C LEU A 481 -18.60 -6.67 28.52
N THR A 482 -18.55 -7.90 28.98
CA THR A 482 -17.40 -8.48 29.68
C THR A 482 -16.61 -9.36 28.73
N ILE A 483 -15.33 -9.04 28.59
CA ILE A 483 -14.37 -9.72 27.73
C ILE A 483 -13.38 -10.43 28.65
N SER A 484 -13.11 -11.70 28.43
CA SER A 484 -12.16 -12.47 29.23
C SER A 484 -11.37 -13.38 28.32
N ALA A 485 -10.07 -13.50 28.57
CA ALA A 485 -9.20 -14.34 27.78
C ALA A 485 -8.23 -15.11 28.66
N PHE A 486 -7.87 -16.33 28.25
CA PHE A 486 -6.86 -17.14 28.92
C PHE A 486 -6.27 -18.19 27.97
N ALA A 487 -5.07 -18.67 28.25
CA ALA A 487 -4.45 -19.77 27.52
C ALA A 487 -4.44 -21.05 28.37
N ALA A 488 -4.64 -22.20 27.73
CA ALA A 488 -4.54 -23.50 28.38
C ALA A 488 -4.14 -24.59 27.39
N GLY A 489 -3.50 -25.64 27.88
CA GLY A 489 -3.05 -26.79 27.08
C GLY A 489 -1.58 -27.13 27.35
N PRO A 490 -1.03 -28.16 26.68
CA PRO A 490 0.38 -28.51 26.77
C PRO A 490 1.25 -27.42 26.11
N VAL A 491 2.51 -27.31 26.56
CA VAL A 491 3.54 -26.49 25.91
C VAL A 491 3.66 -26.88 24.42
N ASP A 492 3.91 -25.91 23.55
CA ASP A 492 4.00 -26.04 22.08
C ASP A 492 2.67 -26.45 21.39
N SER A 493 1.57 -26.56 22.15
CA SER A 493 0.24 -26.88 21.64
C SER A 493 -0.89 -26.24 22.46
N SER A 494 -0.57 -25.12 23.12
CA SER A 494 -1.54 -24.37 23.92
C SER A 494 -2.60 -23.70 23.05
N VAL A 495 -3.75 -23.44 23.66
CA VAL A 495 -4.92 -22.84 23.01
C VAL A 495 -5.34 -21.59 23.77
N LEU A 496 -5.55 -20.50 23.02
CA LEU A 496 -6.15 -19.28 23.53
C LEU A 496 -7.68 -19.39 23.51
N TYR A 497 -8.30 -19.11 24.64
CA TYR A 497 -9.75 -19.03 24.80
C TYR A 497 -10.14 -17.58 25.03
N ALA A 498 -11.15 -17.09 24.30
CA ALA A 498 -11.76 -15.79 24.50
C ALA A 498 -13.26 -15.94 24.76
N ARG A 499 -13.79 -15.18 25.72
CA ARG A 499 -15.21 -15.15 26.07
C ARG A 499 -15.72 -13.73 26.07
N TYR A 500 -16.82 -13.52 25.35
CA TYR A 500 -17.60 -12.29 25.34
C TYR A 500 -18.94 -12.57 26.03
N ARG A 501 -19.26 -11.83 27.10
CA ARG A 501 -20.54 -11.93 27.81
C ARG A 501 -21.21 -10.56 27.77
N ILE A 502 -22.40 -10.49 27.20
CA ILE A 502 -23.22 -9.27 27.18
C ILE A 502 -24.34 -9.41 28.21
N THR A 503 -24.43 -8.45 29.11
CA THR A 503 -25.49 -8.35 30.12
C THR A 503 -26.40 -7.17 29.78
N ASN A 504 -27.70 -7.42 29.62
CA ASN A 504 -28.68 -6.35 29.46
C ASN A 504 -29.21 -5.90 30.81
N ASN A 505 -28.79 -4.72 31.24
CA ASN A 505 -29.16 -4.09 32.51
C ASN A 505 -30.44 -3.23 32.38
N SER A 506 -31.01 -3.12 31.18
CA SER A 506 -32.26 -2.39 30.96
C SER A 506 -33.50 -3.25 31.24
N ARG A 507 -34.65 -2.59 31.38
CA ARG A 507 -35.96 -3.25 31.53
C ARG A 507 -36.61 -3.63 30.18
N THR A 508 -35.92 -3.37 29.08
CA THR A 508 -36.45 -3.54 27.72
C THR A 508 -35.60 -4.52 26.93
N TYR A 509 -36.24 -5.24 26.01
CA TYR A 509 -35.51 -6.03 25.02
C TYR A 509 -34.60 -5.12 24.16
N LYS A 510 -33.39 -5.58 23.87
CA LYS A 510 -32.40 -4.92 23.01
C LYS A 510 -32.00 -5.90 21.92
N LYS A 511 -31.94 -5.44 20.66
CA LYS A 511 -31.38 -6.23 19.57
C LYS A 511 -29.88 -6.03 19.54
N LEU A 512 -29.12 -7.12 19.66
CA LEU A 512 -27.66 -7.09 19.77
C LEU A 512 -26.99 -7.81 18.60
N THR A 513 -25.84 -7.31 18.17
CA THR A 513 -24.90 -8.00 17.27
C THR A 513 -23.49 -7.67 17.74
N LEU A 514 -22.68 -8.68 17.99
CA LEU A 514 -21.27 -8.56 18.35
C LEU A 514 -20.42 -8.99 17.16
#